data_AF-A0A352NSE3-F1
#
_entry.id   AF-A0A352NSE3-F1
#
_cell.length_a   1.000
_cell.length_b   1.000
_cell.length_c   1.000
_cell.angle_alpha   90.00
_cell.angle_beta   90.00
_cell.angle_gamma   90.00
#
_symmetry.space_group_name_H-M   'P 1'
#
loop_
_entity.id
_entity.type
_entity.pdbx_description
1 polymer ?
#
loop_
_entity_poly.entity_id
_entity_poly.type
_entity_poly.pdbx_seq_one_letter_code
_entity_poly.pdbx_strand_id
1 'polypeptide(L)'
;MKKKAIISLSSRQSDNEEPIEVVTPGNFYKKNDCYYAVYKETQISGMEGTTTTLKIKDDGLCLIRMGSTNAKMDFNRHQKNRSMYKTPYGVVELEIKTNKINIDIG
;
A
#
# COMPACT_ATOMS: atom_id res chain seq x y z
N MET A 1 -10.79 14.59 -11.25
CA MET A 1 -10.04 14.06 -12.43
C MET A 1 -8.83 13.27 -11.95
N LYS A 2 -8.46 12.17 -12.61
CA LYS A 2 -7.25 11.41 -12.30
C LYS A 2 -6.03 12.16 -12.83
N LYS A 3 -5.04 12.47 -11.98
CA LYS A 3 -3.78 13.09 -12.40
C LYS A 3 -2.71 12.01 -12.49
N LYS A 4 -1.86 12.09 -13.51
CA LYS A 4 -0.63 11.29 -13.56
C LYS A 4 0.30 11.75 -12.45
N ALA A 5 0.94 10.81 -11.78
CA ALA A 5 1.89 11.07 -10.71
C ALA A 5 3.04 10.05 -10.75
N ILE A 6 4.20 10.45 -10.27
CA ILE A 6 5.26 9.50 -9.92
C ILE A 6 5.01 9.07 -8.47
N ILE A 7 4.92 7.77 -8.24
CA ILE A 7 4.74 7.19 -6.92
C ILE A 7 6.08 6.59 -6.51
N SER A 8 6.62 7.07 -5.40
CA SER A 8 7.82 6.54 -4.77
C SER A 8 7.42 5.84 -3.48
N LEU A 9 7.86 4.60 -3.29
CA LEU A 9 7.68 3.83 -2.07
C LEU A 9 9.04 3.42 -1.54
N SER A 10 9.21 3.54 -0.23
CA SER A 10 10.37 3.04 0.50
C SER A 10 9.87 2.21 1.68
N SER A 11 10.35 0.97 1.79
CA SER A 11 9.95 0.03 2.83
C SER A 11 11.18 -0.52 3.53
N ARG A 12 11.19 -0.45 4.86
CA ARG A 12 12.26 -0.96 5.71
C ARG A 12 11.70 -1.93 6.73
N GLN A 13 12.22 -3.16 6.79
CA GLN A 13 11.72 -4.19 7.70
C GLN A 13 12.41 -4.16 9.07
N SER A 14 13.69 -3.80 9.11
CA SER A 14 14.47 -3.67 10.35
C SER A 14 15.47 -2.50 10.24
N ASP A 15 15.91 -1.98 11.38
CA ASP A 15 16.88 -0.86 11.44
C ASP A 15 18.28 -1.20 10.89
N ASN A 16 18.55 -2.47 10.62
CA ASN A 16 19.82 -2.97 10.09
C ASN A 16 19.74 -3.36 8.61
N GLU A 17 18.57 -3.22 7.98
CA GLU A 17 18.37 -3.53 6.57
C GLU A 17 18.30 -2.27 5.72
N GLU A 18 18.81 -2.37 4.49
CA GLU A 18 18.63 -1.37 3.44
C GLU A 18 17.13 -1.31 3.04
N PRO A 19 16.59 -0.11 2.78
CA PRO A 19 15.21 0.01 2.34
C PRO A 19 15.03 -0.57 0.93
N ILE A 20 13.88 -1.20 0.71
CA ILE A 20 13.41 -1.54 -0.64
C ILE A 20 12.71 -0.32 -1.21
N GLU A 21 13.22 0.17 -2.34
CA GLU A 21 12.67 1.34 -3.03
C GLU A 21 12.00 0.96 -4.35
N VAL A 22 10.84 1.58 -4.62
CA VAL A 22 10.10 1.44 -5.87
C VAL A 22 9.69 2.81 -6.36
N VAL A 23 10.08 3.17 -7.58
CA VAL A 23 9.62 4.38 -8.27
C VAL A 23 8.85 3.97 -9.51
N THR A 24 7.59 4.37 -9.59
CA THR A 24 6.68 3.90 -10.65
C THR A 24 5.67 4.97 -11.06
N PRO A 25 5.33 5.11 -12.35
CA PRO A 25 4.26 5.98 -12.77
C PRO A 25 2.90 5.42 -12.32
N GLY A 26 2.03 6.31 -11.86
CA GLY A 26 0.69 5.95 -11.43
C GLY A 26 -0.29 7.10 -11.57
N ASN A 27 -1.39 6.98 -10.82
CA ASN A 27 -2.42 8.00 -10.77
C ASN A 27 -2.64 8.45 -9.34
N PHE A 28 -2.76 9.76 -9.14
CA PHE A 28 -3.14 10.36 -7.87
C PHE A 28 -4.43 11.17 -8.04
N TYR A 29 -5.40 10.97 -7.15
CA TYR A 29 -6.68 11.69 -7.21
C TYR A 29 -7.44 11.69 -5.87
N LYS A 30 -8.29 12.70 -5.68
CA LYS A 30 -9.26 12.77 -4.59
C LYS A 30 -10.63 12.28 -5.05
N LYS A 31 -11.31 11.50 -4.21
CA LYS A 31 -12.71 11.06 -4.39
C LYS A 31 -13.35 10.79 -3.03
N ASN A 32 -14.54 11.34 -2.77
CA ASN A 32 -15.30 11.13 -1.53
C ASN A 32 -14.42 11.31 -0.26
N ASP A 33 -13.75 12.45 -0.17
CA ASP A 33 -12.84 12.84 0.94
C ASP A 33 -11.66 11.90 1.21
N CYS A 34 -11.38 10.98 0.29
CA CYS A 34 -10.21 10.14 0.33
C CYS A 34 -9.27 10.50 -0.82
N TYR A 35 -7.97 10.39 -0.58
CA TYR A 35 -6.95 10.45 -1.61
C TYR A 35 -6.60 9.03 -2.05
N TYR A 36 -6.24 8.89 -3.31
CA TYR A 36 -5.93 7.60 -3.92
C TYR A 36 -4.63 7.72 -4.69
N ALA A 37 -3.65 6.88 -4.36
CA ALA A 37 -2.49 6.63 -5.19
C ALA A 37 -2.60 5.22 -5.77
N VAL A 38 -2.60 5.09 -7.08
CA VAL A 38 -2.81 3.82 -7.79
C VAL A 38 -1.67 3.57 -8.77
N TYR A 39 -1.00 2.43 -8.64
CA TYR A 39 0.11 2.03 -9.50
C TYR A 39 0.11 0.53 -9.77
N LYS A 40 0.87 0.14 -10.81
CA LYS A 40 1.19 -1.26 -11.08
C LYS A 40 2.50 -1.60 -10.40
N GLU A 41 2.51 -2.70 -9.66
CA GLU A 41 3.72 -3.27 -9.07
C GLU A 41 4.66 -3.78 -10.17
N THR A 42 5.96 -3.80 -9.87
CA THR A 42 7.03 -4.16 -10.81
C THR A 42 7.61 -5.53 -10.50
N GLN A 43 8.40 -6.10 -11.43
CA GLN A 43 9.17 -7.32 -11.15
C GLN A 43 10.14 -7.16 -9.98
N ILE A 44 10.71 -5.96 -9.78
CA ILE A 44 11.63 -5.65 -8.67
C ILE A 44 10.96 -5.91 -7.32
N SER A 45 9.66 -5.61 -7.22
CA SER A 45 8.86 -5.87 -6.01
C SER A 45 8.45 -7.34 -5.84
N GLY A 46 8.68 -8.20 -6.85
CA GLY A 46 8.21 -9.58 -6.89
C GLY A 46 6.69 -9.73 -7.07
N MET A 47 5.96 -8.63 -7.29
CA MET A 47 4.49 -8.62 -7.37
C MET A 47 3.97 -8.19 -8.75
N GLU A 48 4.74 -8.42 -9.81
CA GLU A 48 4.31 -8.13 -11.18
C GLU A 48 2.90 -8.70 -11.46
N GLY A 49 2.08 -7.92 -12.16
CA GLY A 49 0.67 -8.25 -12.40
C GLY A 49 -0.27 -7.84 -11.26
N THR A 50 0.25 -7.26 -10.17
CA THR A 50 -0.57 -6.66 -9.10
C THR A 50 -0.76 -5.16 -9.33
N THR A 51 -1.98 -4.69 -9.16
CA THR A 51 -2.28 -3.26 -9.01
C THR A 51 -2.42 -2.94 -7.53
N THR A 52 -1.67 -1.97 -7.04
CA THR A 52 -1.75 -1.47 -5.67
C THR A 52 -2.50 -0.14 -5.65
N THR A 53 -3.49 -0.06 -4.76
CA THR A 53 -4.22 1.17 -4.44
C THR A 53 -3.98 1.51 -2.99
N LEU A 54 -3.40 2.69 -2.76
CA LEU A 54 -3.33 3.33 -1.45
C LEU A 54 -4.52 4.26 -1.34
N LYS A 55 -5.49 3.91 -0.49
CA LYS A 55 -6.61 4.77 -0.11
C LYS A 55 -6.24 5.47 1.19
N ILE A 56 -6.05 6.78 1.11
CA ILE A 56 -5.54 7.62 2.19
C ILE A 56 -6.71 8.46 2.72
N LYS A 57 -6.91 8.40 4.03
CA LYS A 57 -7.87 9.19 4.80
C LYS A 57 -7.12 10.04 5.81
N ASP A 58 -7.80 10.98 6.46
CA ASP A 58 -7.17 11.83 7.49
C ASP A 58 -6.61 11.04 8.68
N ASP A 59 -7.19 9.88 9.00
CA ASP A 59 -6.88 9.08 10.19
C ASP A 59 -6.25 7.71 9.89
N GLY A 60 -6.02 7.39 8.61
CA GLY A 60 -5.67 6.03 8.23
C GLY A 60 -5.29 5.82 6.77
N LEU A 61 -4.64 4.69 6.52
CA LEU A 61 -4.28 4.22 5.20
C LEU A 61 -4.85 2.82 4.98
N CYS A 62 -5.48 2.59 3.83
CA CYS A 62 -5.88 1.26 3.37
C CYS A 62 -5.08 0.91 2.11
N LEU A 63 -4.27 -0.15 2.19
CA LEU A 63 -3.54 -0.70 1.05
C LEU A 63 -4.36 -1.86 0.48
N ILE A 64 -4.69 -1.76 -0.81
CA ILE A 64 -5.47 -2.77 -1.54
C ILE A 64 -4.61 -3.26 -2.70
N ARG A 65 -4.34 -4.57 -2.73
CA ARG A 65 -3.67 -5.27 -3.82
C ARG A 65 -4.65 -6.14 -4.55
N MET A 66 -4.67 -6.05 -5.88
CA MET A 66 -5.48 -6.87 -6.75
C MET A 66 -4.65 -7.40 -7.92
N GLY A 67 -4.72 -8.70 -8.18
CA GLY A 67 -4.01 -9.36 -9.29
C GLY A 67 -3.31 -10.65 -8.86
N SER A 68 -2.04 -10.78 -9.22
CA SER A 68 -1.19 -11.93 -8.84
C SER A 68 -1.07 -12.07 -7.32
N THR A 69 -1.11 -10.96 -6.60
CA THR A 69 -1.27 -10.89 -5.15
C THR A 69 -2.55 -10.15 -4.80
N ASN A 70 -3.35 -10.72 -3.88
CA ASN A 70 -4.56 -10.09 -3.39
C ASN A 70 -4.49 -9.88 -1.87
N ALA A 71 -4.66 -8.64 -1.44
CA ALA A 71 -4.64 -8.28 -0.03
C ALA A 71 -5.42 -6.99 0.22
N LYS A 72 -5.95 -6.86 1.45
CA LYS A 72 -6.48 -5.61 1.95
C LYS A 72 -5.93 -5.40 3.36
N MET A 73 -5.08 -4.39 3.52
CA MET A 73 -4.44 -4.05 4.77
C MET A 73 -4.92 -2.68 5.22
N ASP A 74 -5.51 -2.63 6.41
CA ASP A 74 -5.94 -1.39 7.04
C ASP A 74 -4.90 -0.98 8.10
N PHE A 75 -4.32 0.21 7.95
CA PHE A 75 -3.38 0.84 8.87
C PHE A 75 -4.09 1.99 9.56
N ASN A 76 -4.70 1.70 10.71
CA ASN A 76 -5.42 2.67 11.54
C ASN A 76 -4.70 2.80 12.88
N ARG A 77 -4.64 4.02 13.42
CA ARG A 77 -4.01 4.27 14.71
C ARG A 77 -4.71 3.43 15.81
N HIS A 78 -3.92 2.74 16.63
CA HIS A 78 -4.37 1.98 17.80
C HIS A 78 -5.30 0.77 17.55
N GLN A 79 -5.46 0.32 16.30
CA GLN A 79 -6.24 -0.88 16.00
C GLN A 79 -5.33 -2.01 15.51
N LYS A 80 -5.65 -3.24 15.93
CA LYS A 80 -5.13 -4.47 15.33
C LYS A 80 -6.04 -4.86 14.18
N ASN A 81 -5.49 -5.02 12.99
CA ASN A 81 -6.23 -5.47 11.82
C ASN A 81 -5.71 -6.81 11.33
N ARG A 82 -6.61 -7.69 10.95
CA ARG A 82 -6.27 -8.96 10.30
C ARG A 82 -6.47 -8.83 8.80
N SER A 83 -5.48 -9.26 8.03
CA SER A 83 -5.50 -9.23 6.56
C SER A 83 -5.18 -10.62 6.02
N MET A 84 -6.00 -11.09 5.09
CA MET A 84 -5.71 -12.29 4.31
C MET A 84 -4.84 -11.91 3.12
N TYR A 85 -3.56 -12.27 3.19
CA TYR A 85 -2.59 -12.06 2.11
C TYR A 85 -2.55 -13.28 1.21
N LYS A 86 -3.16 -13.17 0.04
CA LYS A 86 -3.22 -14.26 -0.94
C LYS A 86 -2.13 -14.09 -1.97
N THR A 87 -1.22 -15.05 -2.02
CA THR A 87 -0.19 -15.18 -3.06
C THR A 87 -0.52 -16.37 -3.96
N PRO A 88 0.19 -16.57 -5.07
CA PRO A 88 0.07 -17.78 -5.88
C PRO A 88 0.40 -19.08 -5.12
N TYR A 89 1.11 -18.99 -4.00
CA TYR A 89 1.59 -20.13 -3.21
C TYR A 89 0.69 -20.47 -2.01
N GLY A 90 -0.33 -19.67 -1.74
CA GLY A 90 -1.26 -19.90 -0.64
C GLY A 90 -1.73 -18.62 0.02
N VAL A 91 -2.40 -18.79 1.16
CA VAL A 91 -2.96 -17.68 1.94
C VAL A 91 -2.23 -17.58 3.27
N VAL A 92 -1.78 -16.38 3.59
CA VAL A 92 -1.17 -16.05 4.88
C VAL A 92 -2.08 -15.09 5.61
N GLU A 93 -2.45 -15.41 6.85
CA GLU A 93 -3.13 -14.45 7.74
C GLU A 93 -2.08 -13.54 8.39
N LEU A 94 -2.24 -12.23 8.22
CA LEU A 94 -1.36 -11.22 8.78
C LEU A 94 -2.13 -10.44 9.86
N GLU A 95 -1.54 -10.30 11.05
CA GLU A 95 -1.99 -9.31 12.04
C GLU A 95 -1.12 -8.04 11.93
N ILE A 96 -1.78 -6.90 11.77
CA ILE A 96 -1.15 -5.60 11.58
C ILE A 96 -1.43 -4.76 12.81
N LYS A 97 -0.37 -4.33 13.50
CA LYS A 97 -0.43 -3.36 14.60
C LYS A 97 0.26 -2.07 14.17
N THR A 98 -0.52 -1.03 13.89
CA THR A 98 0.02 0.28 13.50
C THR A 98 0.40 1.09 14.74
N ASN A 99 1.71 1.30 14.95
CA ASN A 99 2.21 2.10 16.07
C ASN A 99 2.04 3.61 15.85
N LYS A 100 2.35 4.08 14.64
CA LYS A 100 2.24 5.50 14.24
C LYS A 100 1.88 5.57 12.76
N ILE A 101 1.10 6.57 12.40
CA ILE A 101 0.84 6.96 11.02
C ILE A 101 0.97 8.48 10.92
N ASN A 102 1.61 8.97 9.87
CA ASN A 102 1.73 10.39 9.56
C ASN A 102 1.30 10.59 8.11
N ILE A 103 0.35 11.48 7.89
CA ILE A 103 -0.23 11.76 6.58
C ILE A 103 -0.14 13.26 6.38
N ASP A 104 0.63 13.66 5.39
CA ASP A 104 0.82 15.04 4.98
C ASP A 104 0.31 15.18 3.54
N ILE A 105 -0.96 15.58 3.43
CA ILE A 105 -1.66 15.79 2.17
C ILE A 105 -2.44 17.10 2.30
N GLY A 106 -2.11 18.07 1.44
CA GLY A 106 -2.63 19.43 1.46
C GLY A 106 -1.79 20.33 0.57
#